data_AF-A0AAU6HS74-F1
#
_entry.id   AF-A0AAU6HS74-F1
#
_cell.length_a   1.000
_cell.length_b   1.000
_cell.length_c   1.000
_cell.angle_alpha   90.00
_cell.angle_beta   90.00
_cell.angle_gamma   90.00
#
_symmetry.space_group_name_H-M   'P 1'
#
loop_
_entity.id
_entity.type
_entity.pdbx_description
1 polymer ?
#
loop_
_entity_poly.entity_id
_entity_poly.type
_entity_poly.pdbx_seq_one_letter_code
_entity_poly.pdbx_strand_id
1 'polypeptide(L)' 'MRLRLCLLAPAALLALAACTPAPGPAGRVIDKATTYRPATKTRDWTLTVRTADGHTARFTVSPGAYDACRRGSSYPACTR' A
#
# COMPACT_ATOMS: atom_id res chain seq x y z
N MET A 1 -26.49 -5.19 53.11
CA MET A 1 -26.70 -3.99 52.26
C MET A 1 -25.83 -4.09 51.02
N ARG A 2 -26.45 -4.02 49.85
CA ARG A 2 -25.84 -4.21 48.52
C ARG A 2 -25.71 -2.83 47.86
N LEU A 3 -24.51 -2.38 47.55
CA LEU A 3 -24.30 -1.38 46.50
C LEU A 3 -23.13 -1.86 45.63
N ARG A 4 -23.48 -2.45 44.48
CA ARG A 4 -22.52 -2.79 43.43
C ARG A 4 -22.36 -1.55 42.56
N LEU A 5 -21.16 -0.93 42.59
CA LEU A 5 -20.79 0.14 41.67
C LEU A 5 -20.82 -0.41 40.23
N CYS A 6 -21.84 -0.06 39.47
CA CYS A 6 -21.86 -0.22 38.02
C CYS A 6 -21.27 1.06 37.38
N LEU A 7 -19.96 1.10 37.21
CA LEU A 7 -19.30 2.00 36.26
C LEU A 7 -18.89 1.18 35.03
N LEU A 8 -19.84 0.94 34.14
CA LEU A 8 -19.57 0.43 32.80
C LEU A 8 -19.26 1.65 31.91
N ALA A 9 -17.98 1.98 31.82
CA ALA A 9 -17.48 2.94 30.84
C ALA A 9 -17.59 2.31 29.44
N PRO A 10 -18.28 2.93 28.45
CA PRO A 10 -18.20 2.48 27.08
C PRO A 10 -16.81 2.88 26.53
N ALA A 11 -15.93 1.90 26.40
CA ALA A 11 -14.66 2.04 25.69
C ALA A 11 -14.96 2.32 24.21
N ALA A 12 -14.80 3.57 23.80
CA ALA A 12 -14.80 3.97 22.40
C ALA A 12 -13.57 3.36 21.71
N LEU A 13 -13.76 2.20 21.08
CA LEU A 13 -12.79 1.61 20.15
C LEU A 13 -12.75 2.49 18.89
N LEU A 14 -11.91 3.51 18.93
CA LEU A 14 -11.45 4.24 17.75
C LEU A 14 -10.72 3.26 16.84
N ALA A 15 -11.44 2.68 15.87
CA ALA A 15 -10.84 1.97 14.76
C ALA A 15 -10.04 2.97 13.93
N LEU A 16 -8.75 3.09 14.25
CA LEU A 16 -7.75 3.72 13.41
C LEU A 16 -7.69 2.91 12.11
N ALA A 17 -8.43 3.35 11.09
CA ALA A 17 -8.24 2.88 9.73
C ALA A 17 -6.81 3.27 9.35
N ALA A 18 -5.90 2.30 9.47
CA ALA A 18 -4.51 2.49 9.13
C ALA A 18 -4.45 2.97 7.67
N CYS A 19 -3.94 4.18 7.48
CA CYS A 19 -3.69 4.78 6.18
C CYS A 19 -2.52 4.06 5.50
N THR A 20 -2.66 2.76 5.20
CA THR A 20 -1.75 2.06 4.32
C THR A 20 -2.19 2.33 2.89
N PRO A 21 -1.30 2.82 2.01
CA PRO A 21 -1.60 2.95 0.59
C PRO A 21 -2.09 1.59 0.09
N ALA A 22 -3.26 1.57 -0.56
CA ALA A 22 -3.82 0.34 -1.09
C ALA A 22 -2.76 -0.32 -2.00
N PRO A 23 -2.48 -1.63 -1.83
CA PRO A 23 -1.62 -2.33 -2.77
C PRO A 23 -2.20 -2.18 -4.17
N GLY A 24 -1.34 -1.89 -5.16
CA GLY A 24 -1.78 -1.64 -6.52
C GLY A 24 -2.48 -2.85 -7.15
N PRO A 25 -3.14 -2.67 -8.30
CA PRO A 25 -3.83 -3.76 -8.96
C PRO A 25 -2.85 -4.87 -9.38
N ALA A 26 -3.32 -6.10 -9.34
CA ALA A 26 -2.56 -7.24 -9.84
C ALA A 26 -2.33 -7.13 -11.35
N GLY A 27 -1.14 -7.49 -11.82
CA GLY A 27 -0.79 -7.39 -13.23
C GLY A 27 0.68 -7.67 -13.51
N ARG A 28 1.05 -7.65 -14.78
CA ARG A 28 2.44 -7.79 -15.21
C ARG A 28 3.12 -6.44 -15.21
N VAL A 29 4.25 -6.29 -14.53
CA VAL A 29 5.03 -5.05 -14.53
C VAL A 29 5.56 -4.79 -15.94
N ILE A 30 5.19 -3.68 -16.53
CA ILE A 30 5.65 -3.27 -17.87
C ILE A 30 6.65 -2.12 -17.79
N ASP A 31 6.58 -1.29 -16.75
CA ASP A 31 7.46 -0.16 -16.56
C ASP A 31 7.71 0.14 -15.07
N LYS A 32 8.82 0.83 -14.81
CA LYS A 32 9.29 1.23 -13.48
C LYS A 32 9.88 2.63 -13.56
N ALA A 33 9.56 3.49 -12.61
CA ALA A 33 10.09 4.84 -12.54
C ALA A 33 10.38 5.26 -11.11
N THR A 34 11.29 6.22 -10.97
CA THR A 34 11.54 6.89 -9.68
C THR A 34 11.44 8.39 -9.86
N THR A 35 10.86 9.07 -8.87
CA THR A 35 10.73 10.53 -8.87
C THR A 35 11.29 11.06 -7.57
N TYR A 36 12.34 11.89 -7.64
CA TYR A 36 12.86 12.58 -6.47
C TYR A 36 12.06 13.87 -6.23
N ARG A 37 11.57 14.05 -5.00
CA ARG A 37 10.82 15.22 -4.54
C ARG A 37 11.76 16.10 -3.70
N PRO A 38 12.34 17.17 -4.26
CA PRO A 38 13.33 17.97 -3.53
C PRO A 38 12.73 18.69 -2.32
N ALA A 39 11.47 19.12 -2.39
CA ALA A 39 10.77 19.81 -1.31
C ALA A 39 10.69 18.99 -0.02
N THR A 40 10.45 17.68 -0.15
CA THR A 40 10.33 16.73 0.98
C THR A 40 11.58 15.87 1.15
N LYS A 41 12.56 15.99 0.25
CA LYS A 41 13.74 15.11 0.13
C LYS A 41 13.39 13.63 0.05
N THR A 42 12.19 13.29 -0.44
CA THR A 42 11.71 11.91 -0.58
C THR A 42 11.85 11.41 -2.02
N ARG A 43 11.85 10.10 -2.21
CA ARG A 43 11.82 9.46 -3.52
C ARG A 43 10.59 8.57 -3.63
N ASP A 44 9.79 8.80 -4.67
CA ASP A 44 8.66 7.97 -5.02
C ASP A 44 9.13 6.82 -5.92
N TRP A 45 8.68 5.61 -5.62
CA TRP A 45 8.98 4.40 -6.39
C TRP A 45 7.70 3.95 -7.06
N THR A 46 7.67 3.97 -8.38
CA THR A 46 6.42 3.75 -9.12
C THR A 46 6.55 2.53 -10.02
N LEU A 47 5.56 1.65 -9.96
CA LEU A 47 5.38 0.55 -10.92
C LEU A 47 4.24 0.89 -11.87
N THR A 48 4.41 0.47 -13.11
CA THR A 48 3.33 0.43 -14.10
C THR A 48 3.09 -1.02 -14.44
N VAL A 49 1.85 -1.49 -14.26
CA VAL A 49 1.44 -2.86 -14.57
C VAL A 49 0.41 -2.88 -15.69
N ARG A 50 0.40 -3.95 -16.48
CA ARG A 50 -0.70 -4.32 -17.35
C ARG A 50 -1.58 -5.35 -16.64
N THR A 51 -2.84 -5.02 -16.41
CA THR A 51 -3.81 -5.91 -15.76
C THR A 51 -4.28 -7.00 -16.74
N ALA A 52 -4.97 -8.01 -16.21
CA ALA A 52 -5.54 -9.09 -17.03
C ALA A 52 -6.55 -8.58 -18.07
N ASP A 53 -7.31 -7.52 -17.72
CA ASP A 53 -8.26 -6.85 -18.61
C ASP A 53 -7.57 -6.02 -19.71
N GLY A 54 -6.24 -5.99 -19.73
CA GLY A 54 -5.44 -5.26 -20.72
C GLY A 54 -5.24 -3.78 -20.39
N HIS A 55 -5.80 -3.28 -19.30
CA HIS A 55 -5.58 -1.91 -18.83
C HIS A 55 -4.17 -1.73 -18.27
N THR A 56 -3.68 -0.49 -18.31
CA THR A 56 -2.42 -0.11 -17.68
C THR A 56 -2.69 0.72 -16.44
N ALA A 57 -2.09 0.34 -15.32
CA ALA A 57 -2.21 1.05 -14.05
C ALA A 57 -0.83 1.42 -13.52
N ARG A 58 -0.71 2.66 -13.05
CA ARG A 58 0.52 3.21 -12.46
C ARG A 58 0.28 3.56 -11.00
N PHE A 59 1.14 3.08 -10.10
CA PHE A 59 0.98 3.30 -8.66
C PHE A 59 2.32 3.27 -7.93
N THR A 60 2.35 3.95 -6.78
CA THR A 60 3.54 4.01 -5.92
C THR A 60 3.62 2.77 -5.03
N VAL A 61 4.84 2.28 -4.84
CA VAL A 61 5.15 1.12 -4.01
C VAL A 61 6.28 1.45 -3.03
N SER A 62 6.52 0.54 -2.09
CA SER A 62 7.70 0.62 -1.23
C SER A 62 9.00 0.38 -2.04
N PRO A 63 10.16 0.89 -1.58
CA PRO A 63 11.44 0.63 -2.22
C PRO A 63 11.73 -0.87 -2.39
N GLY A 64 11.43 -1.69 -1.37
CA GLY A 64 11.65 -3.14 -1.43
C GLY A 64 10.79 -3.83 -2.49
N ALA A 65 9.51 -3.46 -2.59
CA ALA A 65 8.63 -3.97 -3.65
C ALA A 65 9.09 -3.50 -5.04
N TYR A 66 9.58 -2.25 -5.14
CA TYR A 66 10.18 -1.75 -6.36
C TYR A 66 11.38 -2.61 -6.76
N ASP A 67 12.32 -2.89 -5.86
CA ASP A 67 13.53 -3.64 -6.20
C ASP A 67 13.25 -5.12 -6.53
N ALA A 68 12.33 -5.75 -5.79
CA ALA A 68 11.93 -7.14 -6.01
C ALA A 68 11.17 -7.33 -7.34
N CYS A 69 10.28 -6.40 -7.68
CA CYS A 69 9.49 -6.48 -8.90
C CYS A 69 10.22 -5.88 -10.11
N ARG A 70 10.71 -6.73 -11.02
CA ARG A 70 11.34 -6.33 -12.28
C ARG A 70 10.30 -6.21 -13.41
N ARG A 71 10.65 -5.58 -14.53
CA ARG A 71 9.81 -5.61 -15.73
C ARG A 71 9.60 -7.06 -16.18
N GLY A 72 8.37 -7.42 -16.52
CA GLY A 72 7.93 -8.78 -16.84
C GLY A 72 7.47 -9.61 -15.64
N SER A 73 7.80 -9.21 -14.41
CA SER A 73 7.34 -9.88 -13.19
C SER A 73 5.83 -9.70 -12.98
N SER A 74 5.22 -10.66 -12.28
CA SER A 74 3.82 -10.57 -11.88
C SER A 74 3.68 -9.92 -10.51
N TYR A 75 3.04 -8.76 -10.45
CA TYR A 75 2.68 -8.07 -9.22
C TYR A 75 1.29 -8.56 -8.75
N PRO A 76 1.06 -8.77 -7.43
CA PRO A 76 1.99 -8.57 -6.32
C PRO A 76 2.89 -9.78 -6.00
N ALA A 77 2.86 -10.85 -6.78
CA ALA A 77 3.63 -12.08 -6.48
C ALA A 77 5.15 -11.85 -6.35
N CYS A 78 5.71 -10.87 -7.08
CA CYS A 78 7.11 -10.48 -7.03
C CYS A 78 7.54 -9.68 -5.80
N THR A 79 6.63 -9.34 -4.87
CA THR A 79 6.98 -8.58 -3.66
C THR A 79 7.35 -9.47 -2.47
N ARG A 80 7.45 -10.79 -2.67
CA ARG A 80 7.79 -11.77 -1.64
C ARG A 80 9.17 -12.34 -1.88
#